data_AF-A0A7C1JYF6-F1
#
_entry.id   AF-A0A7C1JYF6-F1
#
_cell.length_a   1.000
_cell.length_b   1.000
_cell.length_c   1.000
_cell.angle_alpha   90.00
_cell.angle_beta   90.00
_cell.angle_gamma   90.00
#
_symmetry.space_group_name_H-M   'P 1'
#
loop_
_entity.id
_entity.type
_entity.pdbx_description
1 polymer ?
#
loop_
_entity_poly.entity_id
_entity_poly.type
_entity_poly.pdbx_seq_one_letter_code
_entity_poly.pdbx_strand_id
1 'polypeptide(L)'
;MAQQANLTVPDLTDPNRVRAVTPSTWYDIITKGSVETGGAMPPFGEGSSRPLSEQERWNVLFYAWSLSTTPERIEQGRLIYSQRCSTCHGEDGRGKGPGAAGRTLPDFTGSVFMAGRTQTDLFNAISNGQGADQAMPAFANVLSEEERWAVADYVRTFSYIYAPPGQPPTAAPPEARRYTVVGQVTNATTGATVPAGMPVTLHVYDAVSETATFTTTVEVDGSYRFSDVLIPSGAISEVEARQDYAPFYTPPFTYPLTTDVLTVPLQIYDLTGDPSVIRLDQWHIAVSEVAESTAEVFEIFVYSNTSDRAFAPPPQGPEGLRTVRFPLPREAREVSIVEGGTETTMVRTDEGLAYTLPVPPGQHTVTVAYRLPLSGPLTSTRTAPYPVGSMVVLAPKDSLSLSSPQFTSQEEQEFSGQVYTVYRGSPLAAGSTFSLTLAPPRALPVGPIVGGVALAVALIGVGVWWWRRSAAAPGARPVKGRAATRIARIEQEARREALLQQIADLDDAYESGQIDQAAYEKKRANLKRQLVALMKEEE
;
A
#
# COMPACT_ATOMS: atom_id res chain seq x y z
N MET A 1 23.15 64.31 -1.46
CA MET A 1 22.77 63.81 -2.79
C MET A 1 22.96 62.29 -2.81
N ALA A 2 21.89 61.54 -2.61
CA ALA A 2 21.81 60.14 -3.01
C ALA A 2 20.36 59.95 -3.45
N GLN A 3 20.15 59.82 -4.76
CA GLN A 3 18.85 59.60 -5.36
C GLN A 3 18.17 58.42 -4.68
N GLN A 4 16.88 58.58 -4.37
CA GLN A 4 15.98 57.48 -4.08
C GLN A 4 16.13 56.45 -5.20
N ALA A 5 16.87 55.37 -4.93
CA ALA A 5 16.82 54.21 -5.77
C ALA A 5 15.35 53.77 -5.79
N ASN A 6 14.77 53.61 -6.98
CA ASN A 6 13.49 52.94 -7.17
C ASN A 6 13.64 51.49 -6.70
N LEU A 7 13.60 51.29 -5.38
CA LEU A 7 13.58 49.98 -4.74
C LEU A 7 12.26 49.33 -5.14
N THR A 8 12.33 48.46 -6.14
CA THR A 8 11.13 47.78 -6.64
C THR A 8 10.95 46.54 -5.78
N VAL A 9 9.97 46.56 -4.86
CA VAL A 9 9.64 45.38 -4.06
C VAL A 9 9.07 44.33 -5.00
N PRO A 10 9.58 43.09 -4.98
CA PRO A 10 8.98 41.98 -5.70
C PRO A 10 7.48 41.86 -5.46
N ASP A 11 6.69 41.79 -6.53
CA ASP A 11 5.28 41.41 -6.40
C ASP A 11 5.20 39.91 -6.06
N LEU A 12 4.84 39.62 -4.82
CA LEU A 12 4.68 38.26 -4.29
C LEU A 12 3.29 37.69 -4.54
N THR A 13 2.37 38.49 -5.10
CA THR A 13 1.05 38.04 -5.54
C THR A 13 1.09 37.46 -6.95
N ASP A 14 2.14 37.75 -7.74
CA ASP A 14 2.37 37.13 -9.05
C ASP A 14 2.80 35.65 -8.89
N PRO A 15 1.94 34.69 -9.27
CA PRO A 15 2.24 33.27 -9.12
C PRO A 15 3.47 32.85 -9.92
N ASN A 16 3.77 33.46 -11.07
CA ASN A 16 4.91 33.05 -11.89
C ASN A 16 6.24 33.30 -11.18
N ARG A 17 6.29 34.33 -10.33
CA ARG A 17 7.48 34.66 -9.55
C ARG A 17 7.70 33.69 -8.39
N VAL A 18 6.63 33.30 -7.71
CA VAL A 18 6.68 32.35 -6.59
C VAL A 18 7.00 30.93 -7.09
N ARG A 19 6.44 30.54 -8.24
CA ARG A 19 6.50 29.18 -8.77
C ARG A 19 7.88 28.74 -9.28
N ALA A 20 8.70 29.69 -9.75
CA ALA A 20 9.96 29.42 -10.44
C ALA A 20 11.17 29.17 -9.51
N VAL A 21 11.02 29.40 -8.20
CA VAL A 21 12.12 29.36 -7.23
C VAL A 21 11.82 28.30 -6.16
N THR A 22 12.83 27.54 -5.75
CA THR A 22 12.64 26.51 -4.72
C THR A 22 12.46 27.15 -3.33
N PRO A 23 11.74 26.49 -2.40
CA PRO A 23 11.65 26.98 -1.02
C PRO A 23 13.02 27.12 -0.33
N SER A 24 13.98 26.23 -0.58
CA SER A 24 15.32 26.38 -0.01
C SER A 24 16.03 27.63 -0.52
N THR A 25 15.87 27.98 -1.81
CA THR A 25 16.39 29.24 -2.36
C THR A 25 15.69 30.46 -1.77
N TRP A 26 14.36 30.42 -1.58
CA TRP A 26 13.62 31.49 -0.89
C TRP A 26 14.08 31.66 0.56
N TYR A 27 14.30 30.56 1.27
CA TYR A 27 14.81 30.56 2.64
C TYR A 27 16.20 31.19 2.72
N ASP A 28 17.05 30.89 1.74
CA ASP A 28 18.38 31.51 1.59
C ASP A 28 18.30 33.01 1.33
N ILE A 29 17.38 33.44 0.46
CA ILE A 29 17.12 34.87 0.19
C ILE A 29 16.65 35.59 1.47
N ILE A 30 15.76 34.98 2.26
CA ILE A 30 15.29 35.55 3.54
C ILE A 30 16.45 35.60 4.55
N THR A 31 17.26 34.55 4.61
CA THR A 31 18.35 34.41 5.57
C THR A 31 19.48 35.40 5.28
N LYS A 32 19.92 35.47 4.02
CA LYS A 32 21.12 36.22 3.59
C LYS A 32 20.79 37.61 3.03
N GLY A 33 19.51 37.89 2.78
CA GLY A 33 19.08 39.06 2.03
C GLY A 33 19.32 38.88 0.52
N SER A 34 18.85 39.83 -0.28
CA SER A 34 19.08 39.86 -1.72
C SER A 34 19.28 41.29 -2.21
N VAL A 35 20.13 41.44 -3.24
CA VAL A 35 20.44 42.70 -3.92
C VAL A 35 19.99 42.72 -5.38
N GLU A 36 19.29 41.68 -5.84
CA GLU A 36 18.93 41.57 -7.26
C GLU A 36 17.77 42.49 -7.65
N THR A 37 17.92 43.15 -8.81
CA THR A 37 16.95 44.08 -9.44
C THR A 37 16.58 45.32 -8.62
N GLY A 38 17.59 45.97 -8.04
CA GLY A 38 17.46 47.35 -7.58
C GLY A 38 16.72 47.54 -6.26
N GLY A 39 16.40 46.46 -5.53
CA GLY A 39 15.91 46.45 -4.16
C GLY A 39 16.89 45.73 -3.23
N ALA A 40 17.24 46.30 -2.08
CA ALA A 40 18.06 45.64 -1.06
C ALA A 40 17.16 45.04 0.03
N MET A 41 16.84 43.75 -0.07
CA MET A 41 16.21 43.01 1.03
C MET A 41 17.29 42.71 2.07
N PRO A 42 17.15 43.20 3.33
CA PRO A 42 18.14 42.91 4.38
C PRO A 42 18.12 41.42 4.77
N PRO A 43 19.22 40.89 5.34
CA PRO A 43 19.22 39.55 5.91
C PRO A 43 18.36 39.47 7.17
N PHE A 44 17.74 38.30 7.39
CA PHE A 44 17.05 37.93 8.64
C PHE A 44 17.70 36.71 9.34
N GLY A 45 18.89 36.35 8.89
CA GLY A 45 19.76 35.32 9.44
C GLY A 45 20.24 35.61 10.87
N GLU A 46 20.86 34.61 11.50
CA GLU A 46 21.68 34.86 12.69
C GLU A 46 22.77 35.89 12.36
N GLY A 47 22.96 36.88 13.23
CA GLY A 47 23.89 38.00 13.01
C GLY A 47 23.33 39.17 12.20
N SER A 48 22.06 39.13 11.77
CA SER A 48 21.37 40.29 11.19
C SER A 48 20.91 41.29 12.27
N SER A 49 20.49 42.49 11.84
CA SER A 49 19.97 43.53 12.75
C SER A 49 18.60 43.18 13.37
N ARG A 50 17.86 42.22 12.77
CA ARG A 50 16.56 41.73 13.24
C ARG A 50 16.47 40.22 12.96
N PRO A 51 17.19 39.38 13.72
CA PRO A 51 17.24 37.96 13.45
C PRO A 51 15.88 37.32 13.67
N LEU A 52 15.46 36.49 12.71
CA LEU A 52 14.35 35.56 12.86
C LEU A 52 14.90 34.17 13.16
N SER A 53 14.19 33.39 13.98
CA SER A 53 14.48 31.97 14.13
C SER A 53 14.32 31.24 12.80
N GLU A 54 14.93 30.05 12.71
CA GLU A 54 14.80 29.18 11.53
C GLU A 54 13.32 28.92 11.18
N GLN A 55 12.50 28.57 12.18
CA GLN A 55 11.07 28.33 11.96
C GLN A 55 10.34 29.59 11.48
N GLU A 56 10.65 30.77 12.02
CA GLU A 56 10.02 32.03 11.58
C GLU A 56 10.39 32.37 10.13
N ARG A 57 11.62 32.10 9.69
CA ARG A 57 12.03 32.30 8.29
C ARG A 57 11.27 31.37 7.34
N TRP A 58 11.06 30.11 7.72
CA TRP A 58 10.19 29.19 6.99
C TRP A 58 8.73 29.66 6.96
N ASN A 59 8.20 30.17 8.08
CA ASN A 59 6.84 30.70 8.14
C ASN A 59 6.67 31.94 7.24
N VAL A 60 7.63 32.86 7.22
CA VAL A 60 7.61 34.05 6.34
C VAL A 60 7.61 33.63 4.87
N LEU A 61 8.42 32.63 4.51
CA LEU A 61 8.44 32.05 3.17
C LEU A 61 7.07 31.51 2.76
N PHE A 62 6.47 30.66 3.58
CA PHE A 62 5.21 30.01 3.22
C PHE A 62 4.02 30.97 3.28
N TYR A 63 4.09 31.99 4.14
CA TYR A 63 3.17 33.12 4.09
C TYR A 63 3.29 33.88 2.76
N ALA A 64 4.50 34.26 2.35
CA ALA A 64 4.74 34.91 1.06
C ALA A 64 4.25 34.05 -0.12
N TRP A 65 4.47 32.74 -0.05
CA TRP A 65 3.99 31.78 -1.04
C TRP A 65 2.46 31.77 -1.14
N SER A 66 1.79 31.81 0.03
CA SER A 66 0.33 31.79 0.12
C SER A 66 -0.32 32.96 -0.62
N LEU A 67 0.36 34.12 -0.72
CA LEU A 67 -0.14 35.34 -1.36
C LEU A 67 -0.51 35.14 -2.84
N SER A 68 0.05 34.13 -3.49
CA SER A 68 -0.21 33.79 -4.90
C SER A 68 -1.17 32.61 -5.10
N THR A 69 -1.69 32.04 -4.00
CA THR A 69 -2.55 30.85 -3.97
C THR A 69 -3.84 31.13 -3.21
N THR A 70 -4.99 31.00 -3.87
CA THR A 70 -6.30 31.24 -3.23
C THR A 70 -6.83 29.97 -2.56
N PRO A 71 -7.67 30.09 -1.51
CA PRO A 71 -8.30 28.95 -0.87
C PRO A 71 -9.10 28.07 -1.83
N GLU A 72 -9.80 28.70 -2.78
CA GLU A 72 -10.59 28.00 -3.79
C GLU A 72 -9.71 27.14 -4.70
N ARG A 73 -8.50 27.63 -5.04
CA ARG A 73 -7.53 26.88 -5.84
C ARG A 73 -6.96 25.70 -5.05
N ILE A 74 -6.67 25.88 -3.76
CA ILE A 74 -6.21 24.79 -2.89
C ILE A 74 -7.29 23.72 -2.75
N GLU A 75 -8.55 24.10 -2.55
CA GLU A 75 -9.67 23.16 -2.44
C GLU A 75 -9.92 22.43 -3.77
N GLN A 76 -9.86 23.12 -4.90
CA GLN A 76 -9.93 22.50 -6.22
C GLN A 76 -8.81 21.47 -6.42
N GLY A 77 -7.58 21.81 -6.02
CA GLY A 77 -6.44 20.89 -6.03
C GLY A 77 -6.65 19.67 -5.15
N ARG A 78 -7.18 19.86 -3.94
CA ARG A 78 -7.50 18.78 -2.98
C ARG A 78 -8.51 17.80 -3.56
N LEU A 79 -9.58 18.29 -4.17
CA LEU A 79 -10.63 17.46 -4.78
C LEU A 79 -10.08 16.63 -5.95
N ILE A 80 -9.22 17.21 -6.76
CA ILE A 80 -8.60 16.48 -7.88
C ILE A 80 -7.59 15.46 -7.36
N TYR A 81 -6.79 15.83 -6.37
CA TYR A 81 -5.81 14.95 -5.74
C TYR A 81 -6.48 13.72 -5.11
N SER A 82 -7.55 13.92 -4.35
CA SER A 82 -8.28 12.82 -3.70
C SER A 82 -8.92 11.87 -4.71
N GLN A 83 -9.32 12.35 -5.87
CA GLN A 83 -9.94 11.55 -6.92
C GLN A 83 -8.94 10.81 -7.81
N ARG A 84 -7.73 11.34 -7.98
CA ARG A 84 -6.80 10.91 -9.05
C ARG A 84 -5.38 10.58 -8.60
N CYS A 85 -4.95 11.09 -7.46
CA CYS A 85 -3.55 11.05 -7.02
C CYS A 85 -3.38 10.23 -5.73
N SER A 86 -4.32 10.33 -4.80
CA SER A 86 -4.28 9.70 -3.46
C SER A 86 -4.18 8.17 -3.52
N THR A 87 -4.67 7.54 -4.59
CA THR A 87 -4.58 6.09 -4.76
C THR A 87 -3.11 5.63 -4.74
N CYS A 88 -2.20 6.35 -5.38
CA CYS A 88 -0.77 6.02 -5.37
C CYS A 88 -0.03 6.79 -4.28
N HIS A 89 -0.28 8.09 -4.16
CA HIS A 89 0.49 8.96 -3.27
C HIS A 89 0.02 8.96 -1.81
N GLY A 90 -1.09 8.27 -1.50
CA GLY A 90 -1.73 8.29 -0.19
C GLY A 90 -2.60 9.53 0.01
N GLU A 91 -3.63 9.46 0.85
CA GLU A 91 -4.38 10.65 1.26
C GLU A 91 -3.54 11.60 2.12
N ASP A 92 -2.54 11.04 2.82
CA ASP A 92 -1.58 11.76 3.66
C ASP A 92 -0.35 12.26 2.87
N GLY A 93 -0.28 12.01 1.56
CA GLY A 93 0.81 12.46 0.69
C GLY A 93 2.16 11.76 0.92
N ARG A 94 2.22 10.69 1.72
CA ARG A 94 3.49 10.02 2.08
C ARG A 94 4.02 9.05 1.02
N GLY A 95 3.34 8.93 -0.12
CA GLY A 95 3.73 8.02 -1.19
C GLY A 95 3.39 6.55 -0.90
N LYS A 96 2.49 6.29 0.06
CA LYS A 96 2.13 4.94 0.55
C LYS A 96 0.69 4.55 0.24
N GLY A 97 0.11 5.11 -0.82
CA GLY A 97 -1.25 4.77 -1.22
C GLY A 97 -1.38 3.31 -1.66
N PRO A 98 -2.58 2.73 -1.62
CA PRO A 98 -2.83 1.32 -1.97
C PRO A 98 -2.43 0.96 -3.42
N GLY A 99 -2.37 1.95 -4.32
CA GLY A 99 -1.90 1.83 -5.70
C GLY A 99 -0.41 2.08 -5.90
N ALA A 100 0.38 2.28 -4.84
CA ALA A 100 1.82 2.47 -4.94
C ALA A 100 2.55 1.22 -5.50
N ALA A 101 1.91 0.04 -5.52
CA ALA A 101 2.39 -1.19 -6.17
C ALA A 101 3.88 -1.51 -5.92
N GLY A 102 4.35 -1.34 -4.68
CA GLY A 102 5.75 -1.61 -4.29
C GLY A 102 6.76 -0.57 -4.78
N ARG A 103 6.31 0.56 -5.35
CA ARG A 103 7.17 1.65 -5.83
C ARG A 103 7.46 2.63 -4.71
N THR A 104 8.70 3.09 -4.63
CA THR A 104 9.06 4.23 -3.77
C THR A 104 8.57 5.51 -4.42
N LEU A 105 7.41 6.00 -3.98
CA LEU A 105 6.89 7.28 -4.41
C LEU A 105 7.41 8.41 -3.51
N PRO A 106 7.43 9.65 -4.02
CA PRO A 106 7.71 10.83 -3.21
C PRO A 106 6.88 10.90 -1.94
N ASP A 107 7.55 11.15 -0.82
CA ASP A 107 6.92 11.61 0.42
C ASP A 107 6.81 13.14 0.37
N PHE A 108 5.59 13.64 0.12
CA PHE A 108 5.30 15.07 0.06
C PHE A 108 5.26 15.74 1.44
N THR A 109 5.28 14.97 2.53
CA THR A 109 5.45 15.49 3.90
C THR A 109 6.92 15.70 4.24
N GLY A 110 7.84 15.11 3.47
CA GLY A 110 9.28 15.23 3.64
C GLY A 110 9.79 16.64 3.33
N SER A 111 10.12 17.40 4.38
CA SER A 111 10.59 18.80 4.27
C SER A 111 11.82 18.96 3.38
N VAL A 112 12.78 18.04 3.42
CA VAL A 112 13.99 18.07 2.56
C VAL A 112 13.63 17.86 1.08
N PHE A 113 12.75 16.90 0.78
CA PHE A 113 12.31 16.60 -0.58
C PHE A 113 11.56 17.78 -1.20
N MET A 114 10.66 18.40 -0.43
CA MET A 114 9.81 19.50 -0.89
C MET A 114 10.55 20.84 -0.94
N ALA A 115 11.48 21.08 -0.01
CA ALA A 115 12.30 22.30 -0.01
C ALA A 115 13.18 22.41 -1.27
N GLY A 116 13.60 21.29 -1.85
CA GLY A 116 14.44 21.25 -3.06
C GLY A 116 13.69 21.33 -4.39
N ARG A 117 12.36 21.51 -4.40
CA ARG A 117 11.54 21.49 -5.63
C ARG A 117 10.79 22.79 -5.84
N THR A 118 10.78 23.29 -7.07
CA THR A 118 9.95 24.43 -7.47
C THR A 118 8.49 24.00 -7.64
N GLN A 119 7.56 24.96 -7.66
CA GLN A 119 6.15 24.66 -7.98
C GLN A 119 6.04 24.18 -9.43
N THR A 120 6.87 24.72 -10.31
CA THR A 120 6.98 24.32 -11.72
C THR A 120 7.44 22.87 -11.87
N ASP A 121 8.33 22.37 -11.01
CA ASP A 121 8.74 20.95 -11.02
C ASP A 121 7.56 20.03 -10.71
N LEU A 122 6.76 20.39 -9.70
CA LEU A 122 5.54 19.64 -9.35
C LEU A 122 4.52 19.69 -10.49
N PHE A 123 4.29 20.88 -11.06
CA PHE A 123 3.40 21.05 -12.20
C PHE A 123 3.86 20.21 -13.40
N ASN A 124 5.15 20.22 -13.73
CA ASN A 124 5.71 19.45 -14.84
C ASN A 124 5.59 17.94 -14.60
N ALA A 125 5.78 17.48 -13.36
CA ALA A 125 5.58 16.08 -13.00
C ALA A 125 4.13 15.63 -13.21
N ILE A 126 3.16 16.45 -12.78
CA ILE A 126 1.71 16.20 -13.01
C ILE A 126 1.39 16.23 -14.51
N SER A 127 1.95 17.20 -15.22
CA SER A 127 1.67 17.45 -16.64
C SER A 127 2.14 16.33 -17.53
N ASN A 128 3.41 15.94 -17.36
CA ASN A 128 4.12 15.07 -18.27
C ASN A 128 4.18 13.62 -17.77
N GLY A 129 3.77 13.37 -16.52
CA GLY A 129 4.02 12.12 -15.83
C GLY A 129 5.48 11.99 -15.41
N GLN A 130 5.78 10.98 -14.61
CA GLN A 130 7.13 10.65 -14.13
C GLN A 130 7.32 9.16 -13.87
N GLY A 131 8.59 8.74 -13.83
CA GLY A 131 9.00 7.35 -13.59
C GLY A 131 9.09 6.53 -14.88
N ALA A 132 9.79 5.38 -14.79
CA ALA A 132 9.81 4.40 -15.87
C ALA A 132 8.36 4.03 -16.26
N ASP A 133 8.13 3.85 -17.57
CA ASP A 133 6.84 3.41 -18.11
C ASP A 133 5.61 4.26 -17.79
N GLN A 134 5.81 5.55 -17.47
CA GLN A 134 4.73 6.45 -17.04
C GLN A 134 4.04 5.97 -15.75
N ALA A 135 4.82 5.40 -14.81
CA ALA A 135 4.34 4.97 -13.50
C ALA A 135 3.48 6.04 -12.78
N MET A 136 3.84 7.31 -12.93
CA MET A 136 2.93 8.44 -12.76
C MET A 136 2.41 8.86 -14.14
N PRO A 137 1.09 8.75 -14.40
CA PRO A 137 0.53 9.10 -15.70
C PRO A 137 0.59 10.61 -15.96
N ALA A 138 0.65 10.98 -17.23
CA ALA A 138 0.58 12.37 -17.67
C ALA A 138 -0.87 12.90 -17.62
N PHE A 139 -1.09 14.02 -16.94
CA PHE A 139 -2.41 14.62 -16.81
C PHE A 139 -2.66 15.81 -17.75
N ALA A 140 -1.69 16.19 -18.60
CA ALA A 140 -1.86 17.33 -19.52
C ALA A 140 -3.07 17.23 -20.46
N ASN A 141 -3.49 16.01 -20.81
CA ASN A 141 -4.64 15.75 -21.68
C ASN A 141 -5.95 15.46 -20.90
N VAL A 142 -5.89 15.44 -19.57
CA VAL A 142 -7.01 15.06 -18.69
C VAL A 142 -7.45 16.21 -17.80
N LEU A 143 -6.50 17.04 -17.37
CA LEU A 143 -6.70 18.21 -16.53
C LEU A 143 -6.28 19.46 -17.31
N SER A 144 -7.08 20.51 -17.21
CA SER A 144 -6.69 21.84 -17.68
C SER A 144 -5.40 22.32 -16.99
N GLU A 145 -4.76 23.32 -17.58
CA GLU A 145 -3.57 23.94 -16.97
C GLU A 145 -3.86 24.50 -15.58
N GLU A 146 -5.00 25.16 -15.39
CA GLU A 146 -5.42 25.71 -14.11
C GLU A 146 -5.61 24.62 -13.05
N GLU A 147 -6.26 23.51 -13.42
CA GLU A 147 -6.42 22.35 -12.53
C GLU A 147 -5.09 21.70 -12.15
N ARG A 148 -4.13 21.60 -13.08
CA ARG A 148 -2.80 21.08 -12.78
C ARG A 148 -2.03 21.99 -11.83
N TRP A 149 -2.13 23.31 -12.00
CA TRP A 149 -1.58 24.26 -11.03
C TRP A 149 -2.26 24.14 -9.67
N ALA A 150 -3.58 23.96 -9.62
CA ALA A 150 -4.31 23.74 -8.38
C ALA A 150 -3.83 22.47 -7.64
N VAL A 151 -3.65 21.35 -8.35
CA VAL A 151 -3.10 20.12 -7.77
C VAL A 151 -1.68 20.34 -7.28
N ALA A 152 -0.83 21.02 -8.06
CA ALA A 152 0.54 21.30 -7.66
C ALA A 152 0.57 22.15 -6.37
N ASP A 153 -0.26 23.20 -6.29
CA ASP A 153 -0.36 24.10 -5.14
C ASP A 153 -0.85 23.31 -3.90
N TYR A 154 -1.83 22.41 -4.06
CA TYR A 154 -2.29 21.51 -2.99
C TYR A 154 -1.22 20.50 -2.54
N VAL A 155 -0.49 19.86 -3.47
CA VAL A 155 0.59 18.92 -3.12
C VAL A 155 1.64 19.59 -2.23
N ARG A 156 1.88 20.89 -2.40
CA ARG A 156 2.83 21.62 -1.55
C ARG A 156 2.34 21.77 -0.11
N THR A 157 1.03 21.77 0.14
CA THR A 157 0.49 21.91 1.49
C THR A 157 0.73 20.70 2.38
N PHE A 158 1.22 19.57 1.84
CA PHE A 158 1.68 18.45 2.68
C PHE A 158 2.95 18.77 3.48
N SER A 159 3.76 19.75 3.05
CA SER A 159 5.01 20.13 3.72
C SER A 159 4.92 21.37 4.60
N TYR A 160 3.78 22.05 4.65
CA TYR A 160 3.56 23.23 5.49
C TYR A 160 2.07 23.50 5.73
N ILE A 161 1.74 24.18 6.82
CA ILE A 161 0.37 24.60 7.11
C ILE A 161 0.02 25.77 6.19
N TYR A 162 -0.86 25.56 5.22
CA TYR A 162 -1.39 26.62 4.37
C TYR A 162 -2.31 27.55 5.18
N ALA A 163 -2.01 28.85 5.13
CA ALA A 163 -2.83 29.91 5.71
C ALA A 163 -3.26 30.87 4.58
N PRO A 164 -4.57 31.07 4.34
CA PRO A 164 -5.06 32.01 3.32
C PRO A 164 -4.58 33.46 3.52
N PRO A 165 -4.18 34.17 2.46
CA PRO A 165 -3.87 35.60 2.53
C PRO A 165 -5.06 36.44 3.03
N GLY A 166 -4.81 37.36 3.97
CA GLY A 166 -5.84 38.27 4.48
C GLY A 166 -6.71 37.69 5.61
N GLN A 167 -6.55 36.41 5.94
CA GLN A 167 -6.92 35.90 7.25
C GLN A 167 -5.67 36.03 8.14
N PRO A 168 -5.71 36.74 9.29
CA PRO A 168 -4.66 36.57 10.30
C PRO A 168 -4.53 35.06 10.55
N PRO A 169 -3.32 34.50 10.81
CA PRO A 169 -3.14 33.07 11.03
C PRO A 169 -4.24 32.65 11.99
N THR A 170 -5.24 31.98 11.42
CA THR A 170 -6.33 31.48 12.23
C THR A 170 -5.60 30.52 13.12
N ALA A 171 -5.77 30.68 14.45
CA ALA A 171 -5.17 29.80 15.43
C ALA A 171 -5.11 28.40 14.84
N ALA A 172 -3.92 27.78 14.87
CA ALA A 172 -3.64 26.46 14.29
C ALA A 172 -4.92 25.62 14.28
N PRO A 173 -5.31 24.98 13.15
CA PRO A 173 -6.58 24.24 13.06
C PRO A 173 -6.76 23.51 14.38
N PRO A 174 -7.88 23.77 15.11
CA PRO A 174 -7.91 23.52 16.53
C PRO A 174 -7.42 22.10 16.76
N GLU A 175 -6.50 21.92 17.71
CA GLU A 175 -5.79 20.65 17.93
C GLU A 175 -6.75 19.46 17.91
N ALA A 176 -8.02 19.69 18.28
CA ALA A 176 -9.14 18.86 17.94
C ALA A 176 -10.39 19.64 17.46
N ARG A 177 -11.24 19.01 16.63
CA ARG A 177 -12.56 19.50 16.18
C ARG A 177 -13.68 18.60 16.67
N ARG A 178 -14.88 19.15 16.80
CA ARG A 178 -16.07 18.37 17.19
C ARG A 178 -16.77 17.82 15.97
N TYR A 179 -17.09 16.53 16.00
CA TYR A 179 -17.82 15.84 14.95
C TYR A 179 -19.04 15.11 15.52
N THR A 180 -20.00 14.85 14.64
CA THR A 180 -21.05 13.86 14.84
C THR A 180 -20.79 12.69 13.91
N VAL A 181 -20.61 11.50 14.47
CA VAL A 181 -20.48 10.27 13.69
C VAL A 181 -21.80 9.51 13.77
N VAL A 182 -22.46 9.32 12.64
CA VAL A 182 -23.69 8.54 12.52
C VAL A 182 -23.47 7.34 11.63
N GLY A 183 -24.29 6.31 11.79
CA GLY A 183 -24.19 5.14 10.96
C GLY A 183 -25.40 4.21 11.08
N GLN A 184 -25.36 3.16 10.27
CA GLN A 184 -26.32 2.07 10.29
C GLN A 184 -25.55 0.77 10.50
N VAL A 185 -25.92 0.02 11.52
CA VAL A 185 -25.46 -1.35 11.69
C VAL A 185 -26.38 -2.26 10.86
N THR A 186 -25.79 -3.14 10.06
CA THR A 186 -26.52 -4.12 9.26
C THR A 186 -26.02 -5.52 9.56
N ASN A 187 -26.92 -6.51 9.65
CA ASN A 187 -26.55 -7.91 9.77
C ASN A 187 -26.71 -8.58 8.40
N ALA A 188 -25.60 -9.05 7.83
CA ALA A 188 -25.58 -9.65 6.50
C ALA A 188 -25.85 -11.17 6.50
N THR A 189 -26.08 -11.79 7.67
CA THR A 189 -26.57 -13.17 7.74
C THR A 189 -28.04 -13.25 7.32
N THR A 190 -28.38 -14.29 6.56
CA THR A 190 -29.73 -14.43 5.97
C THR A 190 -30.81 -14.48 7.04
N GLY A 191 -31.73 -13.51 7.01
CA GLY A 191 -32.86 -13.44 7.94
C GLY A 191 -32.49 -12.98 9.35
N ALA A 192 -31.23 -12.60 9.60
CA ALA A 192 -30.81 -12.06 10.87
C ALA A 192 -31.19 -10.58 11.02
N THR A 193 -31.34 -10.14 12.27
CA THR A 193 -31.66 -8.76 12.63
C THR A 193 -30.56 -8.18 13.50
N VAL A 194 -30.42 -6.86 13.53
CA VAL A 194 -29.52 -6.19 14.47
C VAL A 194 -30.23 -5.99 15.81
N PRO A 195 -29.66 -6.44 16.94
CA PRO A 195 -30.22 -6.19 18.26
C PRO A 195 -30.22 -4.70 18.61
N ALA A 196 -31.38 -4.14 18.94
CA ALA A 196 -31.46 -2.83 19.57
C ALA A 196 -30.72 -2.84 20.92
N GLY A 197 -30.07 -1.74 21.27
CA GLY A 197 -29.25 -1.62 22.47
C GLY A 197 -27.85 -2.23 22.34
N MET A 198 -27.48 -2.80 21.18
CA MET A 198 -26.12 -3.29 20.94
C MET A 198 -25.12 -2.14 21.13
N PRO A 199 -24.07 -2.30 21.96
CA PRO A 199 -23.07 -1.26 22.13
C PRO A 199 -22.22 -1.12 20.86
N VAL A 200 -21.96 0.13 20.49
CA VAL A 200 -21.10 0.52 19.39
C VAL A 200 -20.06 1.49 19.93
N THR A 201 -18.81 1.27 19.57
CA THR A 201 -17.67 2.02 20.10
C THR A 201 -16.90 2.68 18.96
N LEU A 202 -16.68 3.98 19.05
CA LEU A 202 -15.79 4.73 18.17
C LEU A 202 -14.40 4.78 18.81
N HIS A 203 -13.41 4.21 18.12
CA HIS A 203 -12.01 4.26 18.51
C HIS A 203 -11.30 5.37 17.72
N VAL A 204 -10.49 6.17 18.40
CA VAL A 204 -9.78 7.31 17.80
C VAL A 204 -8.28 7.17 18.04
N TYR A 205 -7.51 7.20 16.97
CA TYR A 205 -6.07 6.98 16.98
C TYR A 205 -5.31 8.21 16.48
N ASP A 206 -4.18 8.53 17.12
CA ASP A 206 -3.18 9.47 16.62
C ASP A 206 -1.93 8.69 16.20
N ALA A 207 -1.63 8.69 14.89
CA ALA A 207 -0.53 8.01 14.20
C ALA A 207 -0.41 6.48 14.42
N VAL A 208 -0.47 5.99 15.66
CA VAL A 208 -0.40 4.58 16.08
C VAL A 208 -1.04 4.30 17.46
N SER A 209 -1.45 5.30 18.26
CA SER A 209 -1.97 5.10 19.62
C SER A 209 -3.44 5.50 19.75
N GLU A 210 -4.22 4.70 20.49
CA GLU A 210 -5.61 5.06 20.82
C GLU A 210 -5.61 6.22 21.81
N THR A 211 -6.22 7.33 21.41
CA THR A 211 -6.24 8.59 22.15
C THR A 211 -7.60 8.87 22.80
N ALA A 212 -8.68 8.33 22.23
CA ALA A 212 -10.02 8.45 22.77
C ALA A 212 -10.92 7.30 22.31
N THR A 213 -11.91 7.01 23.14
CA THR A 213 -12.93 6.00 22.87
C THR A 213 -14.28 6.58 23.27
N PHE A 214 -15.29 6.44 22.41
CA PHE A 214 -16.66 6.87 22.67
C PHE A 214 -17.61 5.69 22.49
N THR A 215 -18.59 5.52 23.36
CA THR A 215 -19.57 4.41 23.26
C THR A 215 -20.99 4.94 23.16
N THR A 216 -21.79 4.33 22.30
CA THR A 216 -23.22 4.56 22.16
C THR A 216 -23.92 3.20 21.96
N THR A 217 -25.23 3.20 21.73
CA THR A 217 -25.99 1.99 21.45
C THR A 217 -26.74 2.08 20.12
N VAL A 218 -26.96 0.93 19.48
CA VAL A 218 -27.81 0.82 18.28
C VAL A 218 -29.28 1.05 18.65
N GLU A 219 -29.96 1.89 17.88
CA GLU A 219 -31.39 2.16 17.99
C GLU A 219 -32.23 1.02 17.36
N VAL A 220 -33.56 1.06 17.55
CA VAL A 220 -34.48 0.02 17.02
C VAL A 220 -34.43 -0.09 15.49
N ASP A 221 -34.10 1.00 14.80
CA ASP A 221 -33.99 1.02 13.33
C ASP A 221 -32.60 0.61 12.81
N GLY A 222 -31.67 0.23 13.70
CA GLY A 222 -30.29 -0.12 13.34
C GLY A 222 -29.32 1.06 13.31
N SER A 223 -29.80 2.30 13.55
CA SER A 223 -28.95 3.48 13.54
C SER A 223 -28.11 3.60 14.81
N TYR A 224 -26.98 4.30 14.70
CA TYR A 224 -26.21 4.74 15.87
C TYR A 224 -25.72 6.17 15.67
N ARG A 225 -25.43 6.85 16.79
CA ARG A 225 -24.94 8.23 16.79
C ARG A 225 -23.98 8.49 17.95
N PHE A 226 -22.82 9.01 17.60
CA PHE A 226 -21.90 9.70 18.51
C PHE A 226 -22.06 11.20 18.27
N SER A 227 -22.46 11.94 19.30
CA SER A 227 -22.67 13.39 19.20
C SER A 227 -21.51 14.12 19.82
N ASP A 228 -21.07 15.20 19.17
CA ASP A 228 -20.13 16.16 19.73
C ASP A 228 -18.77 15.55 20.17
N VAL A 229 -18.29 14.54 19.43
CA VAL A 229 -17.01 13.88 19.72
C VAL A 229 -15.85 14.78 19.34
N LEU A 230 -14.93 15.01 20.28
CA LEU A 230 -13.76 15.85 20.06
C LEU A 230 -12.64 14.99 19.46
N ILE A 231 -12.26 15.29 18.22
CA ILE A 231 -11.35 14.50 17.40
C ILE A 231 -10.09 15.29 17.08
N PRO A 232 -8.89 14.81 17.44
CA PRO A 232 -7.63 15.44 17.09
C PRO A 232 -7.44 15.59 15.57
N SER A 233 -6.76 16.66 15.14
CA SER A 233 -6.43 16.83 13.73
C SER A 233 -5.53 15.69 13.24
N GLY A 234 -5.87 15.09 12.09
CA GLY A 234 -5.14 13.95 11.53
C GLY A 234 -5.44 12.59 12.17
N ALA A 235 -6.37 12.53 13.12
CA ALA A 235 -6.77 11.27 13.73
C ALA A 235 -7.41 10.31 12.72
N ILE A 236 -7.13 9.03 12.91
CA ILE A 236 -7.78 7.91 12.21
C ILE A 236 -8.75 7.27 13.18
N SER A 237 -9.94 6.91 12.70
CA SER A 237 -10.93 6.22 13.53
C SER A 237 -11.50 4.99 12.86
N GLU A 238 -12.04 4.12 13.69
CA GLU A 238 -12.86 2.99 13.28
C GLU A 238 -14.03 2.86 14.26
N VAL A 239 -15.12 2.27 13.78
CA VAL A 239 -16.27 1.95 14.63
C VAL A 239 -16.32 0.44 14.84
N GLU A 240 -16.37 0.02 16.09
CA GLU A 240 -16.52 -1.36 16.53
C GLU A 240 -17.97 -1.64 16.97
N ALA A 241 -18.52 -2.78 16.60
CA ALA A 241 -19.62 -3.41 17.33
C ALA A 241 -19.27 -4.87 17.62
N ARG A 242 -19.78 -5.40 18.74
CA ARG A 242 -19.58 -6.81 19.10
C ARG A 242 -20.85 -7.61 18.88
N GLN A 243 -20.73 -8.66 18.07
CA GLN A 243 -21.72 -9.74 18.04
C GLN A 243 -21.24 -10.82 19.01
N ASP A 244 -22.00 -11.06 20.08
CA ASP A 244 -21.58 -11.90 21.20
C ASP A 244 -20.20 -11.47 21.77
N TYR A 245 -19.15 -12.27 21.54
CA TYR A 245 -17.78 -11.99 21.97
C TYR A 245 -16.90 -11.42 20.84
N ALA A 246 -17.36 -11.43 19.59
CA ALA A 246 -16.53 -11.23 18.43
C ALA A 246 -16.67 -9.80 17.87
N PRO A 247 -15.57 -9.06 17.70
CA PRO A 247 -15.63 -7.67 17.26
C PRO A 247 -15.72 -7.56 15.73
N PHE A 248 -16.52 -6.62 15.26
CA PHE A 248 -16.61 -6.19 13.86
C PHE A 248 -16.26 -4.72 13.77
N TYR A 249 -15.38 -4.39 12.84
CA TYR A 249 -14.89 -3.04 12.63
C TYR A 249 -15.31 -2.51 11.27
N THR A 250 -15.53 -1.20 11.18
CA THR A 250 -15.52 -0.50 9.90
C THR A 250 -14.09 -0.45 9.35
N PRO A 251 -13.90 -0.26 8.04
CA PRO A 251 -12.62 0.23 7.55
C PRO A 251 -12.21 1.53 8.30
N PRO A 252 -10.91 1.77 8.50
CA PRO A 252 -10.46 3.02 9.10
C PRO A 252 -10.86 4.21 8.23
N PHE A 253 -11.24 5.32 8.86
CA PHE A 253 -11.65 6.55 8.19
C PHE A 253 -11.04 7.78 8.87
N THR A 254 -10.98 8.87 8.09
CA THR A 254 -10.47 10.17 8.51
C THR A 254 -11.61 11.21 8.53
N TYR A 255 -11.33 12.37 9.12
CA TYR A 255 -12.32 13.42 9.33
C TYR A 255 -12.10 14.59 8.36
N PRO A 256 -12.98 14.76 7.36
CA PRO A 256 -12.86 15.85 6.41
C PRO A 256 -13.16 17.19 7.08
N LEU A 257 -12.41 18.24 6.72
CA LEU A 257 -12.60 19.56 7.31
C LEU A 257 -13.88 20.27 6.86
N THR A 258 -14.55 19.76 5.82
CA THR A 258 -15.69 20.37 5.14
C THR A 258 -17.04 20.02 5.75
N THR A 259 -17.10 19.05 6.66
CA THR A 259 -18.33 18.64 7.34
C THR A 259 -18.04 18.27 8.79
N ASP A 260 -18.98 18.59 9.67
CA ASP A 260 -18.93 18.16 11.06
C ASP A 260 -19.77 16.88 11.29
N VAL A 261 -20.38 16.32 10.24
CA VAL A 261 -21.17 15.08 10.29
C VAL A 261 -20.59 14.04 9.33
N LEU A 262 -20.28 12.86 9.85
CA LEU A 262 -19.79 11.70 9.09
C LEU A 262 -20.82 10.58 9.14
N THR A 263 -21.06 9.94 7.99
CA THR A 263 -21.89 8.72 7.90
C THR A 263 -20.99 7.51 7.66
N VAL A 264 -21.00 6.57 8.60
CA VAL A 264 -20.12 5.40 8.59
C VAL A 264 -21.00 4.15 8.74
N PRO A 265 -21.23 3.35 7.69
CA PRO A 265 -21.98 2.10 7.82
C PRO A 265 -21.11 1.01 8.45
N LEU A 266 -21.70 0.17 9.31
CA LEU A 266 -21.05 -0.98 9.92
C LEU A 266 -21.82 -2.25 9.57
N GLN A 267 -21.10 -3.30 9.16
CA GLN A 267 -21.69 -4.58 8.81
C GLN A 267 -21.21 -5.67 9.76
N ILE A 268 -22.16 -6.40 10.34
CA ILE A 268 -21.95 -7.53 11.23
C ILE A 268 -22.54 -8.81 10.61
N TYR A 269 -22.23 -9.94 11.24
CA TYR A 269 -22.77 -11.25 10.89
C TYR A 269 -23.06 -12.03 12.15
N ASP A 270 -24.05 -12.92 12.12
CA ASP A 270 -24.12 -13.97 13.13
C ASP A 270 -22.84 -14.82 13.10
N LEU A 271 -22.47 -15.40 14.24
CA LEU A 271 -21.27 -16.21 14.36
C LEU A 271 -21.54 -17.69 14.05
N THR A 272 -20.52 -18.36 13.55
CA THR A 272 -20.40 -19.82 13.53
C THR A 272 -19.04 -20.25 14.04
N GLY A 273 -19.02 -21.28 14.90
CA GLY A 273 -17.80 -21.95 15.35
C GLY A 273 -17.47 -23.22 14.57
N ASP A 274 -18.27 -23.57 13.57
CA ASP A 274 -18.08 -24.79 12.78
C ASP A 274 -16.89 -24.63 11.81
N PRO A 275 -15.75 -25.33 12.02
CA PRO A 275 -14.60 -25.20 11.15
C PRO A 275 -14.84 -25.77 9.74
N SER A 276 -15.91 -26.52 9.51
CA SER A 276 -16.24 -27.09 8.20
C SER A 276 -16.58 -26.03 7.16
N VAL A 277 -16.95 -24.83 7.59
CA VAL A 277 -17.27 -23.70 6.70
C VAL A 277 -16.01 -23.09 6.08
N ILE A 278 -14.84 -23.34 6.65
CA ILE A 278 -13.55 -22.83 6.16
C ILE A 278 -12.90 -23.84 5.23
N ARG A 279 -12.44 -23.35 4.07
CA ARG A 279 -11.66 -24.12 3.10
C ARG A 279 -10.45 -23.33 2.65
N LEU A 280 -9.28 -23.98 2.56
CA LEU A 280 -8.13 -23.43 1.85
C LEU A 280 -8.32 -23.74 0.36
N ASP A 281 -8.88 -22.79 -0.39
CA ASP A 281 -9.12 -22.97 -1.82
C ASP A 281 -7.80 -23.22 -2.57
N GLN A 282 -6.77 -22.43 -2.23
CA GLN A 282 -5.42 -22.55 -2.77
C GLN A 282 -4.38 -22.33 -1.67
N TRP A 283 -3.33 -23.13 -1.70
CA TRP A 283 -2.17 -22.96 -0.83
C TRP A 283 -0.90 -22.96 -1.65
N HIS A 284 -0.29 -21.79 -1.75
CA HIS A 284 0.92 -21.56 -2.54
C HIS A 284 2.12 -21.36 -1.63
N ILE A 285 3.24 -21.97 -1.99
CA ILE A 285 4.53 -21.78 -1.31
C ILE A 285 5.54 -21.42 -2.40
N ALA A 286 6.24 -20.32 -2.30
CA ALA A 286 7.33 -20.01 -3.20
C ALA A 286 8.59 -19.65 -2.45
N VAL A 287 9.68 -20.27 -2.84
CA VAL A 287 11.02 -19.92 -2.36
C VAL A 287 11.61 -18.92 -3.34
N SER A 288 11.92 -17.70 -2.90
CA SER A 288 12.45 -16.63 -3.77
C SER A 288 13.96 -16.71 -3.90
N GLU A 289 14.62 -16.63 -2.77
CA GLU A 289 16.06 -16.44 -2.69
C GLU A 289 16.68 -17.52 -1.81
N VAL A 290 17.90 -17.94 -2.16
CA VAL A 290 18.75 -18.74 -1.28
C VAL A 290 20.10 -18.01 -1.16
N ALA A 291 20.28 -17.24 -0.09
CA ALA A 291 21.49 -16.47 0.18
C ALA A 291 22.08 -16.85 1.54
N GLU A 292 23.40 -16.97 1.61
CA GLU A 292 24.15 -17.15 2.87
C GLU A 292 23.55 -18.22 3.81
N SER A 293 23.16 -19.38 3.27
CA SER A 293 22.49 -20.47 4.01
C SER A 293 21.11 -20.13 4.58
N THR A 294 20.39 -19.19 3.98
CA THR A 294 18.99 -18.88 4.29
C THR A 294 18.15 -18.89 3.03
N ALA A 295 16.89 -19.30 3.16
CA ALA A 295 15.94 -19.25 2.06
C ALA A 295 14.74 -18.36 2.44
N GLU A 296 14.43 -17.37 1.63
CA GLU A 296 13.22 -16.56 1.79
C GLU A 296 12.03 -17.28 1.14
N VAL A 297 10.91 -17.34 1.85
CA VAL A 297 9.71 -18.06 1.43
C VAL A 297 8.49 -17.16 1.57
N PHE A 298 7.69 -17.12 0.52
CA PHE A 298 6.36 -16.53 0.49
C PHE A 298 5.31 -17.64 0.51
N GLU A 299 4.38 -17.58 1.44
CA GLU A 299 3.31 -18.55 1.60
C GLU A 299 1.97 -17.80 1.49
N ILE A 300 1.19 -18.13 0.44
CA ILE A 300 -0.10 -17.50 0.13
C ILE A 300 -1.20 -18.49 0.41
N PHE A 301 -2.15 -18.08 1.25
CA PHE A 301 -3.35 -18.81 1.59
C PHE A 301 -4.54 -18.09 0.96
N VAL A 302 -5.14 -18.69 -0.06
CA VAL A 302 -6.45 -18.28 -0.56
C VAL A 302 -7.47 -19.17 0.12
N TYR A 303 -8.34 -18.60 0.92
CA TYR A 303 -9.29 -19.35 1.72
C TYR A 303 -10.68 -18.73 1.66
N SER A 304 -11.69 -19.53 1.90
CA SER A 304 -13.08 -19.07 1.90
C SER A 304 -13.81 -19.52 3.14
N ASN A 305 -14.70 -18.63 3.59
CA ASN A 305 -15.82 -18.98 4.45
C ASN A 305 -17.04 -19.18 3.54
N THR A 306 -17.52 -20.42 3.51
CA THR A 306 -18.59 -20.89 2.61
C THR A 306 -19.99 -20.75 3.20
N SER A 307 -20.11 -20.31 4.46
CA SER A 307 -21.38 -20.02 5.10
C SER A 307 -21.84 -18.59 4.88
N ASP A 308 -23.03 -18.23 5.35
CA ASP A 308 -23.54 -16.86 5.43
C ASP A 308 -23.31 -16.21 6.82
N ARG A 309 -22.49 -16.85 7.66
CA ARG A 309 -22.13 -16.44 9.03
C ARG A 309 -20.65 -16.13 9.10
N ALA A 310 -20.22 -15.26 10.00
CA ALA A 310 -18.80 -15.06 10.24
C ALA A 310 -18.23 -16.23 11.04
N PHE A 311 -17.10 -16.78 10.60
CA PHE A 311 -16.41 -17.83 11.34
C PHE A 311 -15.63 -17.21 12.50
N ALA A 312 -16.05 -17.55 13.72
CA ALA A 312 -15.47 -17.10 14.97
C ALA A 312 -15.79 -18.11 16.07
N PRO A 313 -14.98 -19.17 16.25
CA PRO A 313 -15.22 -20.14 17.32
C PRO A 313 -15.10 -19.46 18.70
N PRO A 314 -15.86 -19.91 19.71
CA PRO A 314 -15.79 -19.34 21.05
C PRO A 314 -14.34 -19.37 21.60
N PRO A 315 -13.87 -18.29 22.25
CA PRO A 315 -12.54 -18.26 22.86
C PRO A 315 -12.37 -19.41 23.86
N GLN A 316 -11.27 -20.14 23.75
CA GLN A 316 -10.97 -21.32 24.58
C GLN A 316 -10.16 -20.99 25.85
N GLY A 317 -9.91 -19.70 26.12
CA GLY A 317 -9.06 -19.25 27.22
C GLY A 317 -8.81 -17.74 27.21
N PRO A 318 -7.90 -17.24 28.07
CA PRO A 318 -7.60 -15.82 28.20
C PRO A 318 -6.88 -15.22 26.98
N GLU A 319 -6.40 -16.07 26.07
CA GLU A 319 -5.68 -15.67 24.85
C GLU A 319 -6.57 -14.96 23.81
N GLY A 320 -7.88 -14.91 24.05
CA GLY A 320 -8.85 -14.23 23.19
C GLY A 320 -9.28 -15.07 21.98
N LEU A 321 -9.85 -14.38 20.99
CA LEU A 321 -10.37 -15.01 19.79
C LEU A 321 -9.23 -15.54 18.90
N ARG A 322 -9.42 -16.75 18.37
CA ARG A 322 -8.55 -17.41 17.39
C ARG A 322 -9.44 -18.03 16.33
N THR A 323 -9.37 -17.54 15.10
CA THR A 323 -10.26 -17.97 14.02
C THR A 323 -9.53 -18.88 13.03
N VAL A 324 -9.12 -18.36 11.89
CA VAL A 324 -8.44 -19.14 10.84
C VAL A 324 -6.97 -19.33 11.19
N ARG A 325 -6.50 -20.56 11.03
CA ARG A 325 -5.09 -20.95 11.24
C ARG A 325 -4.33 -21.02 9.91
N PHE A 326 -3.15 -20.42 9.89
CA PHE A 326 -2.21 -20.43 8.77
C PHE A 326 -0.95 -21.19 9.20
N PRO A 327 -0.87 -22.49 8.88
CA PRO A 327 0.22 -23.33 9.35
C PRO A 327 1.55 -22.92 8.69
N LEU A 328 2.60 -22.79 9.50
CA LEU A 328 3.95 -22.47 9.05
C LEU A 328 4.93 -23.54 9.54
N PRO A 329 6.07 -23.76 8.85
CA PRO A 329 7.07 -24.70 9.30
C PRO A 329 7.74 -24.20 10.60
N ARG A 330 8.09 -25.12 11.51
CA ARG A 330 8.71 -24.78 12.81
C ARG A 330 10.04 -24.03 12.67
N GLU A 331 10.70 -24.22 11.53
CA GLU A 331 11.97 -23.62 11.19
C GLU A 331 11.83 -22.19 10.65
N ALA A 332 10.59 -21.70 10.42
CA ALA A 332 10.35 -20.33 9.99
C ALA A 332 10.92 -19.32 11.01
N ARG A 333 11.67 -18.34 10.50
CA ARG A 333 12.23 -17.20 11.23
C ARG A 333 11.79 -15.91 10.55
N GLU A 334 11.82 -14.81 11.28
CA GLU A 334 11.52 -13.48 10.73
C GLU A 334 10.17 -13.41 9.98
N VAL A 335 9.17 -14.19 10.42
CA VAL A 335 7.86 -14.20 9.74
C VAL A 335 7.24 -12.80 9.81
N SER A 336 6.88 -12.28 8.64
CA SER A 336 6.19 -11.03 8.40
C SER A 336 4.89 -11.28 7.62
N ILE A 337 3.90 -10.42 7.84
CA ILE A 337 2.61 -10.48 7.14
C ILE A 337 2.66 -9.45 6.02
N VAL A 338 2.49 -9.91 4.79
CA VAL A 338 2.53 -9.07 3.58
C VAL A 338 1.13 -8.58 3.24
N GLU A 339 0.12 -9.44 3.37
CA GLU A 339 -1.27 -9.14 3.01
C GLU A 339 -2.25 -9.94 3.89
N GLY A 340 -3.46 -9.42 4.08
CA GLY A 340 -4.56 -10.15 4.72
C GLY A 340 -4.58 -10.12 6.25
N GLY A 341 -3.70 -9.31 6.85
CA GLY A 341 -3.62 -9.12 8.30
C GLY A 341 -2.53 -8.12 8.68
N THR A 342 -2.36 -7.95 9.98
CA THR A 342 -1.38 -7.08 10.63
C THR A 342 -0.77 -7.82 11.83
N GLU A 343 0.32 -7.30 12.39
CA GLU A 343 0.91 -7.85 13.63
C GLU A 343 -0.06 -7.82 14.82
N THR A 344 -1.08 -6.96 14.79
CA THR A 344 -2.11 -6.85 15.84
C THR A 344 -3.32 -7.77 15.60
N THR A 345 -3.56 -8.18 14.36
CA THR A 345 -4.70 -9.05 13.98
C THR A 345 -4.29 -10.50 13.74
N MET A 346 -2.99 -10.79 13.84
CA MET A 346 -2.40 -12.12 13.69
C MET A 346 -1.51 -12.41 14.89
N VAL A 347 -1.66 -13.60 15.46
CA VAL A 347 -0.79 -14.06 16.54
C VAL A 347 0.01 -15.27 16.13
N ARG A 348 1.22 -15.39 16.69
CA ARG A 348 2.01 -16.62 16.58
C ARG A 348 1.44 -17.73 17.45
N THR A 349 1.51 -18.94 16.92
CA THR A 349 1.15 -20.19 17.60
C THR A 349 2.25 -21.22 17.34
N ASP A 350 2.23 -22.34 18.08
CA ASP A 350 3.18 -23.44 17.87
C ASP A 350 3.08 -24.08 16.47
N GLU A 351 1.97 -23.88 15.78
CA GLU A 351 1.68 -24.45 14.46
C GLU A 351 1.78 -23.43 13.33
N GLY A 352 2.04 -22.14 13.62
CA GLY A 352 2.11 -21.07 12.61
C GLY A 352 1.46 -19.78 13.10
N LEU A 353 0.53 -19.23 12.32
CA LEU A 353 -0.23 -18.03 12.68
C LEU A 353 -1.72 -18.34 12.88
N ALA A 354 -2.38 -17.57 13.72
CA ALA A 354 -3.84 -17.58 13.84
C ALA A 354 -4.39 -16.16 13.77
N TYR A 355 -5.46 -15.98 13.02
CA TYR A 355 -6.18 -14.71 12.95
C TYR A 355 -6.99 -14.46 14.23
N THR A 356 -7.13 -13.20 14.63
CA THR A 356 -7.80 -12.81 15.88
C THR A 356 -9.14 -12.11 15.68
N LEU A 357 -9.56 -11.93 14.43
CA LEU A 357 -10.84 -11.35 14.07
C LEU A 357 -11.80 -12.38 13.46
N PRO A 358 -13.13 -12.15 13.51
CA PRO A 358 -14.10 -12.94 12.76
C PRO A 358 -13.77 -12.95 11.28
N VAL A 359 -14.01 -14.08 10.61
CA VAL A 359 -13.84 -14.19 9.15
C VAL A 359 -15.20 -14.14 8.47
N PRO A 360 -15.56 -13.04 7.78
CA PRO A 360 -16.82 -12.92 7.07
C PRO A 360 -16.99 -13.97 5.97
N PRO A 361 -18.22 -14.24 5.51
CA PRO A 361 -18.50 -14.97 4.27
C PRO A 361 -17.69 -14.45 3.08
N GLY A 362 -17.29 -15.37 2.19
CA GLY A 362 -16.55 -15.04 0.96
C GLY A 362 -15.10 -15.52 0.97
N GLN A 363 -14.38 -15.12 -0.08
CA GLN A 363 -12.98 -15.46 -0.28
C GLN A 363 -12.06 -14.37 0.28
N HIS A 364 -10.96 -14.80 0.88
CA HIS A 364 -9.95 -14.01 1.55
C HIS A 364 -8.56 -14.49 1.12
N THR A 365 -7.58 -13.60 1.23
CA THR A 365 -6.18 -13.91 0.93
C THR A 365 -5.32 -13.48 2.09
N VAL A 366 -4.37 -14.33 2.49
CA VAL A 366 -3.30 -13.99 3.42
C VAL A 366 -1.98 -14.36 2.80
N THR A 367 -1.03 -13.43 2.79
CA THR A 367 0.32 -13.64 2.30
C THR A 367 1.30 -13.43 3.44
N VAL A 368 2.15 -14.42 3.66
CA VAL A 368 3.14 -14.46 4.73
C VAL A 368 4.52 -14.64 4.12
N ALA A 369 5.49 -13.84 4.56
CA ALA A 369 6.90 -14.01 4.18
C ALA A 369 7.71 -14.45 5.40
N TYR A 370 8.69 -15.33 5.21
CA TYR A 370 9.58 -15.76 6.28
C TYR A 370 10.88 -16.37 5.75
N ARG A 371 11.85 -16.56 6.64
CA ARG A 371 13.15 -17.14 6.33
C ARG A 371 13.31 -18.54 6.90
N LEU A 372 13.93 -19.43 6.14
CA LEU A 372 14.31 -20.78 6.56
C LEU A 372 15.84 -20.90 6.67
N PRO A 373 16.39 -21.51 7.72
CA PRO A 373 17.81 -21.81 7.82
C PRO A 373 18.16 -23.00 6.92
N LEU A 374 18.86 -22.73 5.83
CA LEU A 374 19.19 -23.67 4.76
C LEU A 374 20.71 -23.89 4.64
N SER A 375 21.37 -24.25 5.73
CA SER A 375 22.81 -24.63 5.74
C SER A 375 23.08 -26.02 5.19
N GLY A 376 22.03 -26.81 4.98
CA GLY A 376 22.04 -28.12 4.35
C GLY A 376 20.61 -28.54 4.00
N PRO A 377 20.39 -29.80 3.61
CA PRO A 377 19.04 -30.31 3.37
C PRO A 377 18.14 -30.12 4.59
N LEU A 378 17.03 -29.43 4.41
CA LEU A 378 16.02 -29.16 5.43
C LEU A 378 14.70 -29.82 5.02
N THR A 379 14.14 -30.65 5.90
CA THR A 379 12.79 -31.19 5.72
C THR A 379 11.84 -30.49 6.67
N SER A 380 10.87 -29.78 6.11
CA SER A 380 9.80 -29.12 6.86
C SER A 380 8.48 -29.88 6.68
N THR A 381 7.66 -29.93 7.72
CA THR A 381 6.35 -30.59 7.70
C THR A 381 5.27 -29.61 8.13
N ARG A 382 4.11 -29.69 7.48
CA ARG A 382 2.91 -28.91 7.79
C ARG A 382 1.70 -29.81 7.90
N THR A 383 0.76 -29.42 8.74
CA THR A 383 -0.55 -30.06 8.87
C THR A 383 -1.60 -29.10 8.30
N ALA A 384 -2.46 -29.57 7.41
CA ALA A 384 -3.54 -28.77 6.87
C ALA A 384 -4.68 -28.65 7.89
N PRO A 385 -4.97 -27.46 8.47
CA PRO A 385 -6.04 -27.33 9.46
C PRO A 385 -7.45 -27.45 8.86
N TYR A 386 -7.58 -27.22 7.56
CA TYR A 386 -8.83 -27.26 6.80
C TYR A 386 -8.61 -28.05 5.50
N PRO A 387 -9.69 -28.47 4.80
CA PRO A 387 -9.56 -29.08 3.48
C PRO A 387 -8.86 -28.13 2.50
N VAL A 388 -7.90 -28.65 1.74
CA VAL A 388 -7.11 -27.89 0.77
C VAL A 388 -7.51 -28.31 -0.64
N GLY A 389 -8.02 -27.35 -1.41
CA GLY A 389 -8.47 -27.60 -2.78
C GLY A 389 -7.34 -27.83 -3.77
N SER A 390 -6.28 -27.02 -3.69
CA SER A 390 -5.11 -27.14 -4.55
C SER A 390 -3.85 -26.60 -3.88
N MET A 391 -2.70 -27.18 -4.25
CA MET A 391 -1.41 -26.79 -3.71
C MET A 391 -0.37 -26.61 -4.80
N VAL A 392 0.39 -25.53 -4.72
CA VAL A 392 1.46 -25.22 -5.66
C VAL A 392 2.71 -24.84 -4.87
N VAL A 393 3.86 -25.41 -5.24
CA VAL A 393 5.15 -24.97 -4.74
C VAL A 393 6.01 -24.49 -5.90
N LEU A 394 6.61 -23.31 -5.77
CA LEU A 394 7.64 -22.81 -6.69
C LEU A 394 8.99 -22.89 -5.99
N ALA A 395 9.96 -23.51 -6.66
CA ALA A 395 11.36 -23.52 -6.22
C ALA A 395 12.24 -23.04 -7.38
N PRO A 396 13.23 -22.16 -7.12
CA PRO A 396 14.11 -21.70 -8.19
C PRO A 396 15.02 -22.83 -8.64
N LYS A 397 14.99 -23.13 -9.94
CA LYS A 397 15.54 -24.37 -10.53
C LYS A 397 17.01 -24.58 -10.21
N ASP A 398 17.81 -23.54 -10.33
CA ASP A 398 19.27 -23.64 -10.27
C ASP A 398 19.83 -23.40 -8.85
N SER A 399 19.05 -22.80 -7.95
CA SER A 399 19.48 -22.47 -6.59
C SER A 399 18.88 -23.38 -5.51
N LEU A 400 17.91 -24.25 -5.86
CA LEU A 400 17.27 -25.11 -4.88
C LEU A 400 16.73 -26.41 -5.50
N SER A 401 17.07 -27.54 -4.88
CA SER A 401 16.39 -28.80 -5.16
C SER A 401 15.24 -29.01 -4.16
N LEU A 402 14.07 -29.40 -4.67
CA LEU A 402 12.89 -29.69 -3.85
C LEU A 402 12.45 -31.13 -4.10
N SER A 403 12.17 -31.86 -3.02
CA SER A 403 11.59 -33.20 -3.05
C SER A 403 10.42 -33.30 -2.08
N SER A 404 9.37 -34.00 -2.48
CA SER A 404 8.22 -34.29 -1.63
C SER A 404 7.44 -35.52 -2.12
N PRO A 405 6.99 -36.41 -1.22
CA PRO A 405 6.06 -37.48 -1.59
C PRO A 405 4.71 -36.98 -2.10
N GLN A 406 4.27 -35.80 -1.66
CA GLN A 406 2.94 -35.25 -1.95
C GLN A 406 2.92 -34.40 -3.22
N PHE A 407 4.08 -34.00 -3.74
CA PHE A 407 4.18 -33.09 -4.87
C PHE A 407 4.89 -33.72 -6.05
N THR A 408 4.35 -33.51 -7.25
CA THR A 408 4.98 -33.90 -8.51
C THR A 408 5.51 -32.66 -9.21
N SER A 409 6.76 -32.70 -9.69
CA SER A 409 7.31 -31.63 -10.53
C SER A 409 6.53 -31.53 -11.84
N GLN A 410 6.45 -30.33 -12.37
CA GLN A 410 5.76 -29.98 -13.60
C GLN A 410 6.69 -29.16 -14.50
N GLU A 411 6.12 -28.61 -15.57
CA GLU A 411 6.79 -27.69 -16.48
C GLU A 411 7.39 -26.50 -15.72
N GLU A 412 8.61 -26.14 -16.11
CA GLU A 412 9.33 -24.99 -15.59
C GLU A 412 8.68 -23.70 -16.08
N GLN A 413 8.69 -22.67 -15.23
CA GLN A 413 8.14 -21.38 -15.56
C GLN A 413 9.14 -20.28 -15.23
N GLU A 414 9.33 -19.37 -16.18
CA GLU A 414 10.18 -18.20 -15.99
C GLU A 414 9.35 -17.05 -15.40
N PHE A 415 9.83 -16.49 -14.30
CA PHE A 415 9.28 -15.30 -13.64
C PHE A 415 10.40 -14.30 -13.41
N SER A 416 10.25 -13.09 -13.97
CA SER A 416 11.22 -11.99 -13.82
C SER A 416 12.67 -12.39 -14.11
N GLY A 417 12.90 -13.22 -15.13
CA GLY A 417 14.24 -13.66 -15.55
C GLY A 417 14.82 -14.83 -14.75
N GLN A 418 14.07 -15.35 -13.76
CA GLN A 418 14.45 -16.53 -13.00
C GLN A 418 13.52 -17.70 -13.30
N VAL A 419 14.13 -18.87 -13.55
CA VAL A 419 13.38 -20.09 -13.88
C VAL A 419 13.03 -20.83 -12.58
N TYR A 420 11.74 -21.10 -12.42
CA TYR A 420 11.19 -21.85 -11.30
C TYR A 420 10.68 -23.20 -11.77
N THR A 421 11.00 -24.23 -10.99
CA THR A 421 10.32 -25.51 -11.11
C THR A 421 9.00 -25.43 -10.36
N VAL A 422 7.90 -25.70 -11.06
CA VAL A 422 6.55 -25.75 -10.47
C VAL A 422 6.28 -27.15 -9.95
N TYR A 423 5.87 -27.29 -8.71
CA TYR A 423 5.48 -28.55 -8.09
C TYR A 423 4.01 -28.50 -7.68
N ARG A 424 3.30 -29.62 -7.85
CA ARG A 424 1.86 -29.70 -7.57
C ARG A 424 1.51 -30.79 -6.62
N GLY A 425 0.73 -30.41 -5.62
CA GLY A 425 0.14 -31.32 -4.66
C GLY A 425 -1.25 -31.75 -5.09
N SER A 426 -1.64 -32.95 -4.68
CA SER A 426 -3.05 -33.36 -4.70
C SER A 426 -3.84 -32.60 -3.61
N PRO A 427 -5.17 -32.50 -3.73
CA PRO A 427 -6.01 -31.96 -2.66
C PRO A 427 -5.76 -32.70 -1.34
N LEU A 428 -5.77 -31.97 -0.23
CA LEU A 428 -5.57 -32.54 1.12
C LEU A 428 -6.86 -32.47 1.93
N ALA A 429 -7.16 -33.54 2.65
CA ALA A 429 -8.20 -33.51 3.68
C ALA A 429 -7.69 -32.73 4.91
N ALA A 430 -8.61 -32.13 5.66
CA ALA A 430 -8.28 -31.52 6.95
C ALA A 430 -7.56 -32.54 7.87
N GLY A 431 -6.53 -32.09 8.58
CA GLY A 431 -5.66 -32.90 9.43
C GLY A 431 -4.56 -33.65 8.69
N SER A 432 -4.56 -33.66 7.34
CA SER A 432 -3.50 -34.32 6.58
C SER A 432 -2.19 -33.54 6.64
N THR A 433 -1.06 -34.26 6.60
CA THR A 433 0.28 -33.66 6.61
C THR A 433 0.96 -33.75 5.25
N PHE A 434 1.76 -32.75 4.91
CA PHE A 434 2.72 -32.83 3.82
C PHE A 434 4.11 -32.36 4.25
N SER A 435 5.13 -32.87 3.59
CA SER A 435 6.52 -32.55 3.89
C SER A 435 7.23 -32.05 2.64
N LEU A 436 8.07 -31.03 2.79
CA LEU A 436 8.92 -30.48 1.74
C LEU A 436 10.38 -30.59 2.19
N THR A 437 11.19 -31.32 1.42
CA THR A 437 12.64 -31.36 1.59
C THR A 437 13.27 -30.38 0.62
N LEU A 438 13.90 -29.34 1.16
CA LEU A 438 14.63 -28.31 0.44
C LEU A 438 16.12 -28.57 0.61
N ALA A 439 16.87 -28.69 -0.47
CA ALA A 439 18.32 -28.87 -0.41
C ALA A 439 19.04 -27.86 -1.30
N PRO A 440 19.95 -27.03 -0.74
CA PRO A 440 20.74 -26.09 -1.52
C PRO A 440 21.76 -26.84 -2.39
N PRO A 441 22.20 -26.25 -3.52
CA PRO A 441 23.26 -26.80 -4.33
C PRO A 441 24.58 -26.85 -3.56
N ARG A 442 25.49 -27.75 -3.97
CA ARG A 442 26.84 -27.88 -3.36
C ARG A 442 27.71 -26.62 -3.52
N ALA A 443 27.37 -25.72 -4.44
CA ALA A 443 27.99 -24.42 -4.63
C ALA A 443 26.88 -23.37 -4.84
N LEU A 444 26.87 -22.29 -4.06
CA LEU A 444 25.92 -21.19 -4.24
C LEU A 444 26.35 -20.35 -5.46
N PRO A 445 25.49 -20.14 -6.45
CA PRO A 445 25.79 -19.19 -7.53
C PRO A 445 25.85 -17.76 -6.97
N VAL A 446 26.89 -17.01 -7.33
CA VAL A 446 27.02 -15.58 -7.03
C VAL A 446 26.42 -14.82 -8.21
N GLY A 447 25.20 -14.31 -8.06
CA GLY A 447 24.48 -13.55 -9.08
C GLY A 447 23.57 -12.49 -8.44
N PRO A 448 23.13 -11.47 -9.19
CA PRO A 448 22.29 -10.40 -8.67
C PRO A 448 20.94 -10.96 -8.19
N ILE A 449 20.52 -10.45 -7.03
CA ILE A 449 19.37 -10.91 -6.26
C ILE A 449 18.13 -10.16 -6.74
N VAL A 450 17.13 -10.86 -7.28
CA VAL A 450 15.85 -10.27 -7.69
C VAL A 450 14.85 -10.36 -6.53
N GLY A 451 14.35 -9.21 -6.07
CA GLY A 451 13.55 -9.06 -4.84
C GLY A 451 12.22 -9.82 -4.82
N GLY A 452 11.82 -10.29 -3.63
CA GLY A 452 10.72 -11.23 -3.37
C GLY A 452 9.29 -10.81 -3.77
N VAL A 453 9.04 -9.55 -4.15
CA VAL A 453 7.70 -9.06 -4.54
C VAL A 453 7.24 -9.64 -5.88
N ALA A 454 8.14 -9.86 -6.84
CA ALA A 454 7.80 -10.41 -8.16
C ALA A 454 7.26 -11.85 -8.09
N LEU A 455 7.67 -12.62 -7.08
CA LEU A 455 7.32 -14.02 -6.93
C LEU A 455 5.91 -14.23 -6.37
N ALA A 456 5.44 -13.35 -5.49
CA ALA A 456 4.08 -13.39 -4.97
C ALA A 456 3.05 -13.14 -6.11
N VAL A 457 3.35 -12.24 -7.04
CA VAL A 457 2.52 -11.96 -8.22
C VAL A 457 2.53 -13.14 -9.21
N ALA A 458 3.70 -13.72 -9.47
CA ALA A 458 3.85 -14.94 -10.25
C ALA A 458 2.97 -16.09 -9.71
N LEU A 459 2.97 -16.30 -8.39
CA LEU A 459 2.18 -17.33 -7.72
C LEU A 459 0.66 -17.18 -7.92
N ILE A 460 0.15 -15.95 -7.81
CA ILE A 460 -1.28 -15.66 -8.07
C ILE A 460 -1.60 -15.97 -9.55
N GLY A 461 -0.72 -15.59 -10.47
CA GLY A 461 -0.85 -15.89 -11.90
C GLY A 461 -0.93 -17.39 -12.20
N VAL A 462 -0.05 -18.21 -11.62
CA VAL A 462 -0.05 -19.67 -11.81
C VAL A 462 -1.31 -20.34 -11.25
N GLY A 463 -1.75 -19.92 -10.06
CA GLY A 463 -2.97 -20.42 -9.44
C GLY A 463 -4.22 -20.12 -10.27
N VAL A 464 -4.29 -18.91 -10.83
CA VAL A 464 -5.42 -18.47 -11.67
C VAL A 464 -5.39 -19.12 -13.06
N TRP A 465 -4.22 -19.19 -13.72
CA TRP A 465 -4.05 -19.82 -15.03
C TRP A 465 -4.47 -21.29 -15.01
N TRP A 466 -4.15 -22.01 -13.93
CA TRP A 466 -4.51 -23.42 -13.82
C TRP A 466 -5.89 -23.70 -13.25
N TRP A 467 -6.43 -22.85 -12.37
CA TRP A 467 -7.85 -22.93 -12.00
C TRP A 467 -8.75 -22.87 -13.24
N ARG A 468 -8.39 -22.04 -14.23
CA ARG A 468 -9.06 -22.00 -15.54
C ARG A 468 -8.96 -23.30 -16.32
N ARG A 469 -7.86 -24.04 -16.17
CA ARG A 469 -7.59 -25.30 -16.89
C ARG A 469 -8.19 -26.52 -16.18
N SER A 470 -8.28 -26.52 -14.85
CA SER A 470 -8.93 -27.58 -14.05
C SER A 470 -10.45 -27.40 -13.92
N ALA A 471 -10.97 -26.18 -14.04
CA ALA A 471 -12.40 -25.90 -14.21
C ALA A 471 -12.97 -26.40 -15.55
N ALA A 472 -12.14 -26.98 -16.44
CA ALA A 472 -12.56 -27.68 -17.65
C ALA A 472 -13.04 -29.14 -17.42
N ALA A 473 -13.32 -29.54 -16.16
CA ALA A 473 -14.00 -30.80 -15.86
C ALA A 473 -15.51 -30.72 -16.22
N PRO A 474 -16.11 -31.77 -16.80
CA PRO A 474 -17.49 -31.75 -17.27
C PRO A 474 -18.45 -31.56 -16.09
N GLY A 475 -19.04 -30.37 -15.97
CA GLY A 475 -20.01 -30.00 -14.93
C GLY A 475 -19.84 -28.60 -14.34
N ALA A 476 -18.68 -27.95 -14.53
CA ALA A 476 -18.49 -26.56 -14.10
C ALA A 476 -19.20 -25.60 -15.06
N ARG A 477 -20.09 -24.74 -14.52
CA ARG A 477 -20.71 -23.65 -15.29
C ARG A 477 -19.61 -22.66 -15.69
N PRO A 478 -19.46 -22.33 -16.99
CA PRO A 478 -18.42 -21.40 -17.44
C PRO A 478 -18.75 -19.98 -16.95
N VAL A 479 -17.78 -19.32 -16.31
CA VAL A 479 -17.83 -17.87 -16.10
C VAL A 479 -17.56 -17.20 -17.45
N LYS A 480 -18.64 -16.88 -18.18
CA LYS A 480 -18.53 -16.06 -19.39
C LYS A 480 -18.49 -14.56 -19.02
N GLY A 481 -17.55 -13.84 -19.64
CA GLY A 481 -17.50 -12.37 -19.65
C GLY A 481 -16.60 -11.73 -18.59
N ARG A 482 -15.95 -10.60 -18.97
CA ARG A 482 -15.10 -9.65 -18.21
C ARG A 482 -13.94 -10.21 -17.36
N ALA A 483 -14.15 -11.25 -16.56
CA ALA A 483 -13.13 -11.90 -15.75
C ALA A 483 -12.09 -12.65 -16.60
N ALA A 484 -12.51 -13.22 -17.74
CA ALA A 484 -11.64 -13.86 -18.73
C ALA A 484 -10.54 -12.89 -19.21
N THR A 485 -10.99 -11.71 -19.65
CA THR A 485 -10.21 -10.61 -20.21
C THR A 485 -9.34 -9.90 -19.15
N ARG A 486 -9.83 -9.80 -17.91
CA ARG A 486 -9.10 -9.14 -16.81
C ARG A 486 -7.81 -9.86 -16.43
N ILE A 487 -7.82 -11.19 -16.42
CA ILE A 487 -6.65 -12.00 -16.05
C ILE A 487 -5.64 -12.11 -17.20
N ALA A 488 -6.10 -12.14 -18.46
CA ALA A 488 -5.18 -12.07 -19.60
C ALA A 488 -4.40 -10.74 -19.60
N ARG A 489 -5.09 -9.65 -19.22
CA ARG A 489 -4.46 -8.34 -19.03
C ARG A 489 -3.44 -8.32 -17.89
N ILE A 490 -3.76 -8.97 -16.77
CA ILE A 490 -2.83 -9.11 -15.62
C ILE A 490 -1.59 -9.93 -16.00
N GLU A 491 -1.74 -11.02 -16.77
CA GLU A 491 -0.60 -11.83 -17.25
C GLU A 491 0.30 -11.06 -18.23
N GLN A 492 -0.28 -10.22 -19.07
CA GLN A 492 0.44 -9.39 -20.04
C GLN A 492 1.15 -8.20 -19.36
N GLU A 493 0.48 -7.54 -18.40
CA GLU A 493 1.06 -6.50 -17.55
C GLU A 493 2.26 -7.05 -16.75
N ALA A 494 2.17 -8.26 -16.20
CA ALA A 494 3.27 -8.90 -15.48
C ALA A 494 4.48 -9.25 -16.37
N ARG A 495 4.26 -9.72 -17.61
CA ARG A 495 5.34 -9.96 -18.59
C ARG A 495 6.05 -8.66 -19.00
N ARG A 496 5.29 -7.57 -19.11
CA ARG A 496 5.82 -6.24 -19.42
C ARG A 496 6.70 -5.75 -18.28
N GLU A 497 6.22 -5.84 -17.04
CA GLU A 497 6.96 -5.40 -15.85
C GLU A 497 8.24 -6.22 -15.64
N ALA A 498 8.22 -7.54 -15.92
CA ALA A 498 9.41 -8.39 -15.90
C ALA A 498 10.49 -7.96 -16.92
N LEU A 499 10.10 -7.62 -18.16
CA LEU A 499 11.04 -7.15 -19.18
C LEU A 499 11.63 -5.78 -18.84
N LEU A 500 10.86 -4.92 -18.18
CA LEU A 500 11.30 -3.60 -17.74
C LEU A 500 12.28 -3.69 -16.58
N GLN A 501 12.02 -4.58 -15.62
CA GLN A 501 12.94 -4.85 -14.52
C GLN A 501 14.26 -5.42 -15.04
N GLN A 502 14.24 -6.35 -16.00
CA GLN A 502 15.48 -6.87 -16.62
C GLN A 502 16.28 -5.79 -17.35
N ILE A 503 15.63 -4.74 -17.88
CA ILE A 503 16.32 -3.59 -18.47
C ILE A 503 16.95 -2.72 -17.38
N ALA A 504 16.22 -2.48 -16.28
CA ALA A 504 16.74 -1.72 -15.14
C ALA A 504 17.94 -2.42 -14.48
N ASP A 505 17.84 -3.72 -14.20
CA ASP A 505 18.93 -4.50 -13.59
C ASP A 505 20.17 -4.55 -14.52
N LEU A 506 19.95 -4.57 -15.84
CA LEU A 506 21.03 -4.50 -16.84
C LEU A 506 21.66 -3.10 -16.90
N ASP A 507 20.88 -2.04 -16.72
CA ASP A 507 21.35 -0.65 -16.64
C ASP A 507 22.19 -0.47 -15.37
N ASP A 508 21.73 -0.96 -14.21
CA ASP A 508 22.46 -0.93 -12.94
C ASP A 508 23.76 -1.75 -12.97
N ALA A 509 23.75 -2.92 -13.63
CA ALA A 509 24.94 -3.76 -13.79
C ALA A 509 26.00 -3.08 -14.70
N TYR A 510 25.57 -2.27 -15.66
CA TYR A 510 26.47 -1.49 -16.52
C TYR A 510 27.03 -0.28 -15.76
N GLU A 511 26.19 0.44 -15.03
CA GLU A 511 26.61 1.60 -14.22
C GLU A 511 27.58 1.20 -13.09
N SER A 512 27.41 0.00 -12.52
CA SER A 512 28.32 -0.58 -11.53
C SER A 512 29.57 -1.25 -12.13
N GLY A 513 29.73 -1.23 -13.46
CA GLY A 513 30.90 -1.75 -14.15
C GLY A 513 31.02 -3.28 -14.20
N GLN A 514 29.94 -4.01 -13.89
CA GLN A 514 29.91 -5.47 -13.87
C GLN A 514 29.81 -6.09 -15.28
N ILE A 515 29.52 -5.29 -16.30
CA ILE A 515 29.30 -5.72 -17.68
C ILE A 515 29.93 -4.69 -18.64
N ASP A 516 30.60 -5.17 -19.68
CA ASP A 516 31.19 -4.31 -20.70
C ASP A 516 30.14 -3.68 -21.62
N GLN A 517 30.49 -2.53 -22.21
CA GLN A 517 29.59 -1.74 -23.05
C GLN A 517 29.01 -2.51 -24.24
N ALA A 518 29.81 -3.38 -24.89
CA ALA A 518 29.36 -4.13 -26.06
C ALA A 518 28.33 -5.22 -25.67
N ALA A 519 28.54 -5.87 -24.53
CA ALA A 519 27.59 -6.82 -23.96
C ALA A 519 26.31 -6.12 -23.46
N TYR A 520 26.44 -4.93 -22.88
CA TYR A 520 25.31 -4.10 -22.42
C TYR A 520 24.39 -3.71 -23.58
N GLU A 521 24.96 -3.09 -24.62
CA GLU A 521 24.22 -2.63 -25.78
C GLU A 521 23.47 -3.78 -26.47
N LYS A 522 24.12 -4.94 -26.61
CA LYS A 522 23.54 -6.15 -27.22
C LYS A 522 22.37 -6.72 -26.40
N LYS A 523 22.54 -6.87 -25.07
CA LYS A 523 21.49 -7.41 -24.19
C LYS A 523 20.31 -6.45 -24.10
N ARG A 524 20.57 -5.15 -23.96
CA ARG A 524 19.53 -4.13 -23.86
C ARG A 524 18.71 -4.01 -25.14
N ALA A 525 19.34 -4.12 -26.31
CA ALA A 525 18.63 -4.15 -27.57
C ALA A 525 17.76 -5.41 -27.76
N ASN A 526 18.12 -6.54 -27.13
CA ASN A 526 17.28 -7.74 -27.15
C ASN A 526 16.03 -7.55 -26.27
N LEU A 527 16.21 -7.13 -25.02
CA LEU A 527 15.10 -6.89 -24.08
C LEU A 527 14.11 -5.85 -24.62
N LYS A 528 14.60 -4.75 -25.20
CA LYS A 528 13.75 -3.76 -25.86
C LYS A 528 12.96 -4.33 -27.03
N ARG A 529 13.53 -5.26 -27.82
CA ARG A 529 12.80 -5.91 -28.91
C ARG A 529 11.70 -6.84 -28.40
N GLN A 530 11.95 -7.56 -27.32
CA GLN A 530 10.94 -8.41 -26.67
C GLN A 530 9.80 -7.56 -26.08
N LEU A 531 10.14 -6.45 -25.44
CA LEU A 531 9.16 -5.50 -24.91
C LEU A 531 8.28 -4.89 -26.01
N VAL A 532 8.90 -4.47 -27.12
CA VAL A 532 8.16 -3.95 -28.28
C VAL A 532 7.29 -5.03 -28.93
N ALA A 533 7.73 -6.28 -28.99
CA ALA A 533 6.92 -7.39 -29.49
C ALA A 533 5.69 -7.63 -28.61
N LEU A 534 5.86 -7.59 -27.28
CA LEU A 534 4.77 -7.74 -26.31
C LEU A 534 3.75 -6.59 -26.40
N MET A 535 4.21 -5.36 -26.60
CA MET A 535 3.34 -4.18 -26.77
C MET A 535 2.56 -4.18 -28.08
N LYS A 536 3.04 -4.89 -29.11
CA LYS A 536 2.30 -5.06 -30.38
C LYS A 536 1.20 -6.12 -30.31
N GLU A 537 1.24 -7.00 -29.32
CA GLU A 537 0.14 -7.92 -29.03
C GLU A 537 -1.03 -7.22 -28.27
N GLU A 538 -0.86 -5.94 -27.87
CA GLU A 538 -1.88 -5.11 -27.21
C GLU A 538 -2.77 -4.29 -28.17
N GLU A 539 -2.37 -4.15 -29.45
CA GLU A 539 -3.16 -3.54 -30.54
C GLU A 539 -4.07 -4.58 -31.22
#